data_AF-J2Y7I7-F1
#
_entry.id   AF-J2Y7I7-F1
#
_cell.length_a   1.000
_cell.length_b   1.000
_cell.length_c   1.000
_cell.angle_alpha   90.00
_cell.angle_beta   90.00
_cell.angle_gamma   90.00
#
_symmetry.space_group_name_H-M   'P 1'
#
loop_
_entity.id
_entity.type
_entity.pdbx_description
1 polymer ?
#
loop_
_entity_poly.entity_id
_entity_poly.type
_entity_poly.pdbx_seq_one_letter_code
_entity_poly.pdbx_strand_id
1 'polypeptide(L)'
;MLYLSLKYIHIIAAIFLFGFGMGSYLYLIAASRTGNPQVIAHVARTVVQFDTWITTPAGFIQIISGYWLMKLAGLSLTTAWVATSLIIFLCVGSLWLPVLVLQKRLYVMASSVAWHEQRGRGWTNL
;
A
#
# COMPACT_ATOMS: atom_id res chain seq x y z
N MET A 1 26.66 12.60 -11.74
CA MET A 1 26.41 11.60 -10.67
C MET A 1 25.05 11.78 -10.01
N LEU A 2 24.68 12.98 -9.55
CA LEU A 2 23.38 13.25 -8.89
C LEU A 2 22.14 12.74 -9.66
N TYR A 3 22.05 13.03 -10.96
CA TYR A 3 20.94 12.56 -11.81
C TYR A 3 20.79 11.03 -11.78
N LEU A 4 21.91 10.31 -11.88
CA LEU A 4 21.91 8.85 -11.91
C LEU A 4 21.49 8.28 -10.54
N SER A 5 22.02 8.83 -9.45
CA SER A 5 21.62 8.44 -8.08
C SER A 5 20.13 8.66 -7.82
N LEU A 6 19.59 9.82 -8.22
CA LEU A 6 18.15 10.11 -8.12
C LEU A 6 17.31 9.16 -8.97
N LYS A 7 17.78 8.80 -10.17
CA LYS A 7 17.10 7.84 -11.03
C LYS A 7 17.02 6.46 -10.37
N TYR A 8 18.08 6.01 -9.71
CA TYR A 8 18.05 4.76 -8.95
C TYR A 8 17.06 4.83 -7.78
N ILE A 9 17.07 5.91 -7.00
CA ILE A 9 16.12 6.10 -5.90
C ILE A 9 14.68 6.06 -6.41
N HIS A 10 14.40 6.75 -7.53
CA HIS A 10 13.08 6.78 -8.15
C HIS A 10 12.63 5.37 -8.60
N ILE A 11 13.50 4.61 -9.27
CA ILE A 11 13.17 3.25 -9.71
C ILE A 11 12.95 2.33 -8.51
N ILE A 12 13.77 2.42 -7.47
CA ILE A 12 13.61 1.62 -6.25
C ILE A 12 12.27 1.95 -5.57
N ALA A 13 11.93 3.23 -5.42
CA ALA A 13 10.63 3.65 -4.89
C ALA A 13 9.46 3.11 -5.73
N ALA A 14 9.58 3.14 -7.06
CA ALA A 14 8.59 2.56 -7.98
C ALA A 14 8.39 1.05 -7.75
N ILE A 15 9.50 0.31 -7.57
CA ILE A 15 9.47 -1.13 -7.31
C ILE A 15 8.77 -1.43 -5.97
N PHE A 16 9.07 -0.66 -4.93
CA PHE A 16 8.37 -0.82 -3.65
C PHE A 16 6.89 -0.48 -3.75
N LEU A 17 6.52 0.61 -4.40
CA LEU A 17 5.11 0.99 -4.61
C LEU A 17 4.32 -0.11 -5.32
N PHE A 18 4.83 -0.58 -6.46
CA PHE A 18 4.13 -1.56 -7.27
C PHE A 18 4.20 -2.97 -6.67
N GLY A 19 5.41 -3.41 -6.28
CA GLY A 19 5.63 -4.75 -5.75
C GLY A 19 4.98 -4.97 -4.39
N PHE A 20 5.12 -4.02 -3.47
CA PHE A 20 4.50 -4.13 -2.15
C PHE A 20 2.98 -4.01 -2.23
N GLY A 21 2.46 -3.06 -3.03
CA GLY A 21 1.02 -2.91 -3.24
C GLY A 21 0.38 -4.14 -3.90
N MET A 22 1.05 -4.79 -4.86
CA MET A 22 0.58 -6.06 -5.41
C MET A 22 0.64 -7.19 -4.38
N GLY A 23 1.73 -7.29 -3.62
CA GLY A 23 1.90 -8.31 -2.58
C GLY A 23 0.82 -8.22 -1.50
N SER A 24 0.51 -7.01 -1.02
CA SER A 24 -0.49 -6.79 0.03
C SER A 24 -1.89 -7.26 -0.40
N TYR A 25 -2.26 -7.04 -1.66
CA TYR A 25 -3.49 -7.58 -2.25
C TYR A 25 -3.51 -9.11 -2.29
N LEU A 26 -2.44 -9.73 -2.78
CA LEU A 26 -2.35 -11.20 -2.90
C LEU A 26 -2.42 -11.88 -1.53
N TYR A 27 -1.74 -11.32 -0.51
CA TYR A 27 -1.78 -11.86 0.85
C TYR A 27 -3.17 -11.73 1.48
N LEU A 28 -3.87 -10.61 1.25
CA LEU A 28 -5.24 -10.43 1.73
C LEU A 28 -6.21 -11.44 1.10
N ILE A 29 -6.06 -11.74 -0.19
CA ILE A 29 -6.84 -12.79 -0.86
C ILE A 29 -6.51 -14.17 -0.30
N ALA A 30 -5.23 -14.48 -0.12
CA ALA A 30 -4.82 -15.75 0.46
C ALA A 30 -5.40 -15.93 1.87
N ALA A 31 -5.35 -14.88 2.69
CA ALA A 31 -5.94 -14.89 4.02
C ALA A 31 -7.47 -15.01 3.99
N SER A 32 -8.16 -14.28 3.10
CA SER A 32 -9.62 -14.34 2.99
C SER A 32 -10.12 -15.72 2.58
N ARG A 33 -9.35 -16.44 1.76
CA ARG A 33 -9.66 -17.83 1.35
C ARG A 33 -9.57 -18.84 2.50
N THR A 34 -8.87 -18.53 3.58
CA THR A 34 -8.78 -19.44 4.74
C THR A 34 -10.09 -19.57 5.50
N GLY A 35 -10.99 -18.58 5.39
CA GLY A 35 -12.23 -18.52 6.18
C GLY A 35 -12.01 -18.32 7.69
N ASN A 36 -10.75 -18.18 8.16
CA ASN A 36 -10.43 -18.03 9.57
C ASN A 36 -10.32 -16.53 9.95
N PRO A 37 -11.22 -15.99 10.77
CA PRO A 37 -11.22 -14.58 11.17
C PRO A 37 -9.91 -14.13 11.84
N GLN A 38 -9.24 -15.01 12.59
CA GLN A 38 -7.97 -14.69 13.27
C GLN A 38 -6.85 -14.44 12.26
N VAL A 39 -6.75 -15.29 11.23
CA VAL A 39 -5.75 -15.16 10.17
C VAL A 39 -6.01 -13.91 9.35
N ILE A 40 -7.27 -13.66 8.98
CA ILE A 40 -7.68 -12.47 8.23
C ILE A 40 -7.35 -11.20 9.02
N ALA A 41 -7.67 -11.13 10.31
CA ALA A 41 -7.36 -9.98 11.16
C ALA A 41 -5.85 -9.74 11.25
N HIS A 42 -5.06 -10.80 11.48
CA HIS A 42 -3.61 -10.68 11.59
C HIS A 42 -2.98 -10.16 10.29
N VAL A 43 -3.33 -10.76 9.15
CA VAL A 43 -2.79 -10.36 7.84
C VAL A 43 -3.25 -8.94 7.47
N ALA A 44 -4.53 -8.61 7.67
CA ALA A 44 -5.04 -7.27 7.36
C ALA A 44 -4.34 -6.18 8.19
N ARG A 45 -4.07 -6.43 9.48
CA ARG A 45 -3.31 -5.51 10.33
C ARG A 45 -1.90 -5.29 9.78
N THR A 46 -1.20 -6.37 9.48
CA THR A 46 0.18 -6.35 8.98
C THR A 46 0.26 -5.60 7.66
N VAL A 47 -0.68 -5.85 6.75
CA VAL A 47 -0.81 -5.13 5.47
C VAL A 47 -1.00 -3.62 5.69
N VAL A 48 -1.95 -3.21 6.53
CA VAL A 48 -2.19 -1.78 6.80
C VAL A 48 -0.93 -1.09 7.36
N GLN A 49 -0.22 -1.76 8.27
CA GLN A 49 1.01 -1.22 8.84
C GLN A 49 2.09 -1.01 7.78
N PHE A 50 2.36 -2.02 6.96
CA PHE A 50 3.40 -1.90 5.93
C PHE A 50 3.00 -0.97 4.78
N ASP A 51 1.74 -0.94 4.36
CA ASP A 51 1.30 0.05 3.35
C ASP A 51 1.47 1.49 3.88
N THR A 52 1.27 1.70 5.18
CA THR A 52 1.52 3.00 5.82
C THR A 52 3.03 3.30 5.91
N TRP A 53 3.86 2.32 6.23
CA TRP A 53 5.30 2.53 6.52
C TRP A 53 6.21 2.46 5.29
N ILE A 54 5.79 1.77 4.23
CA ILE A 54 6.59 1.53 3.02
C ILE A 54 5.95 2.20 1.81
N THR A 55 4.69 1.87 1.51
CA THR A 55 4.00 2.37 0.30
C THR A 55 3.79 3.88 0.37
N THR A 56 3.40 4.42 1.54
CA THR A 56 3.19 5.86 1.71
C THR A 56 4.48 6.67 1.51
N PRO A 57 5.60 6.36 2.20
CA PRO A 57 6.85 7.09 1.98
C PRO A 57 7.41 6.88 0.58
N ALA A 58 7.29 5.68 0.00
CA ALA A 58 7.70 5.43 -1.37
C ALA A 58 6.92 6.29 -2.37
N GLY A 59 5.62 6.51 -2.14
CA GLY A 59 4.79 7.46 -2.90
C GLY A 59 5.31 8.89 -2.85
N PHE A 60 5.64 9.39 -1.66
CA PHE A 60 6.23 10.73 -1.50
C PHE A 60 7.61 10.83 -2.17
N ILE A 61 8.47 9.83 -1.97
CA ILE A 61 9.80 9.77 -2.60
C ILE A 61 9.64 9.78 -4.12
N GLN A 62 8.65 9.09 -4.67
CA GLN A 62 8.40 9.04 -6.12
C GLN A 62 8.08 10.42 -6.70
N ILE A 63 7.21 11.19 -6.04
CA ILE A 63 6.86 12.56 -6.48
C ILE A 63 8.10 13.47 -6.39
N ILE A 64 8.80 13.47 -5.25
CA ILE A 64 9.93 14.36 -5.00
C ILE A 64 11.09 14.05 -5.96
N SER A 65 11.46 12.77 -6.07
CA SER A 65 12.54 12.34 -6.96
C SER A 65 12.17 12.55 -8.43
N GLY A 66 10.91 12.33 -8.84
CA GLY A 66 10.43 12.60 -10.18
C GLY A 66 10.53 14.08 -10.56
N TYR A 67 10.13 14.98 -9.64
CA TYR A 67 10.26 16.42 -9.84
C TYR A 67 11.72 16.86 -10.01
N TRP A 68 12.64 16.37 -9.18
CA TRP A 68 14.05 16.69 -9.32
C TRP A 68 14.69 16.09 -10.57
N LEU A 69 14.32 14.87 -10.97
CA LEU A 69 14.77 14.28 -12.24
C LEU A 69 14.36 15.15 -13.43
N MET A 70 13.12 15.65 -13.42
CA MET A 70 12.60 16.50 -14.47
C MET A 70 13.34 17.85 -14.53
N LYS A 71 13.57 18.49 -13.37
CA LYS A 71 14.38 19.72 -13.26
C LYS A 71 15.81 19.53 -13.78
N LEU A 72 16.47 18.44 -13.41
CA LEU A 72 17.85 18.13 -13.83
C LEU A 72 17.95 17.75 -15.32
N ALA A 73 16.90 17.18 -15.89
CA ALA A 73 16.81 16.86 -17.31
C ALA A 73 16.40 18.06 -18.19
N GLY A 74 16.08 19.22 -17.59
CA GLY A 74 15.59 20.39 -18.32
C GLY A 74 14.21 20.20 -18.95
N LEU A 75 13.41 19.25 -18.45
CA LEU A 75 12.08 18.94 -18.95
C LEU A 75 11.03 19.83 -18.28
N SER A 76 9.97 20.16 -19.03
CA SER A 76 8.81 20.88 -18.49
C SER A 76 7.81 19.93 -17.86
N LEU A 77 7.08 20.38 -16.83
CA LEU A 77 5.94 19.63 -16.27
C LEU A 77 4.84 19.41 -17.31
N THR A 78 4.76 20.28 -18.31
CA THR A 78 3.78 20.21 -19.41
C THR A 78 4.19 19.27 -20.53
N THR A 79 5.38 18.66 -20.46
CA THR A 79 5.77 17.63 -21.43
C THR A 79 4.74 16.49 -21.36
N ALA A 80 4.09 16.18 -22.49
CA ALA A 80 2.89 15.35 -22.52
C ALA A 80 3.02 14.03 -21.74
N TRP A 81 4.13 13.31 -21.91
CA TRP A 81 4.35 12.04 -21.20
C TRP A 81 4.58 12.23 -19.68
N VAL A 82 5.22 13.33 -19.26
CA VAL A 82 5.43 13.66 -17.84
C VAL A 82 4.11 14.01 -17.19
N ALA A 83 3.36 14.94 -17.80
CA ALA A 83 2.05 15.37 -17.31
C ALA A 83 1.09 14.17 -17.19
N THR A 84 1.01 13.35 -18.24
CA THR A 84 0.16 12.15 -18.26
C THR A 84 0.57 11.16 -17.16
N SER A 85 1.87 10.92 -16.99
CA SER A 85 2.36 10.02 -15.93
C SER A 85 2.03 10.54 -14.53
N LEU A 86 2.18 11.83 -14.30
CA LEU A 86 1.85 12.47 -13.01
C LEU A 86 0.34 12.41 -12.72
N ILE A 87 -0.50 12.66 -13.73
CA ILE A 87 -1.96 12.57 -13.58
C ILE A 87 -2.36 11.14 -13.23
N ILE A 88 -1.88 10.15 -13.99
CA ILE A 88 -2.15 8.73 -13.72
C ILE A 88 -1.69 8.36 -12.31
N PHE A 89 -0.49 8.81 -11.91
CA PHE A 89 0.05 8.55 -10.58
C PHE A 89 -0.86 9.11 -9.47
N LEU A 90 -1.35 10.35 -9.61
CA LEU A 90 -2.27 10.96 -8.65
C LEU A 90 -3.64 10.27 -8.65
N CYS A 91 -4.16 9.86 -9.80
CA CYS A 91 -5.39 9.08 -9.90
C CYS A 91 -5.28 7.71 -9.21
N VAL A 92 -4.18 6.99 -9.43
CA VAL A 92 -3.93 5.71 -8.76
C VAL A 92 -3.75 5.91 -7.25
N GLY A 93 -3.00 6.94 -6.85
CA GLY A 93 -2.81 7.29 -5.44
C GLY A 93 -4.11 7.67 -4.72
N SER A 94 -5.01 8.39 -5.39
CA SER A 94 -6.32 8.74 -4.82
C SER A 94 -7.24 7.53 -4.68
N LEU A 95 -7.21 6.60 -5.63
CA LEU A 95 -7.95 5.33 -5.57
C LEU A 95 -7.39 4.36 -4.52
N TRP A 96 -6.11 4.49 -4.15
CA TRP A 96 -5.49 3.68 -3.10
C TRP A 96 -5.93 4.09 -1.68
N LEU A 97 -6.26 5.36 -1.43
CA LEU A 97 -6.72 5.81 -0.11
C LEU A 97 -7.98 5.06 0.39
N PRO A 98 -9.04 4.85 -0.43
CA PRO A 98 -10.17 3.99 -0.06
C PRO A 98 -9.77 2.56 0.29
N VAL A 99 -8.74 2.00 -0.35
CA VAL A 99 -8.27 0.63 -0.08
C VAL A 99 -7.75 0.52 1.35
N LEU A 100 -6.99 1.49 1.84
CA LEU A 100 -6.54 1.51 3.24
C LEU A 100 -7.70 1.52 4.23
N VAL A 101 -8.76 2.28 3.92
CA VAL A 101 -9.97 2.32 4.76
C VAL A 101 -10.65 0.95 4.78
N LEU A 102 -10.75 0.30 3.61
CA LEU A 102 -11.35 -1.03 3.52
C LEU A 102 -10.53 -2.08 4.26
N GLN A 103 -9.21 -2.07 4.10
CA GLN A 103 -8.29 -2.97 4.83
C GLN A 103 -8.43 -2.79 6.35
N LYS A 104 -8.52 -1.53 6.83
CA LYS A 104 -8.75 -1.23 8.25
C LYS A 104 -10.11 -1.73 8.74
N ARG A 105 -11.17 -1.56 7.93
CA ARG A 105 -12.51 -2.09 8.25
C ARG A 105 -12.52 -3.60 8.34
N LEU A 106 -11.87 -4.28 7.39
CA LEU A 106 -11.73 -5.74 7.39
C LEU A 106 -11.04 -6.23 8.67
N TYR A 107 -9.95 -5.56 9.08
CA TYR A 107 -9.26 -5.84 10.33
C TYR A 107 -10.21 -5.73 11.55
N VAL A 108 -10.98 -4.64 11.64
CA VAL A 108 -11.92 -4.43 12.76
C VAL A 108 -12.99 -5.52 12.81
N MET A 109 -13.62 -5.84 11.67
CA MET A 109 -14.66 -6.88 11.59
C MET A 109 -14.10 -8.27 11.92
N ALA A 110 -12.93 -8.61 11.37
CA ALA A 110 -12.30 -9.91 11.62
C ALA A 110 -11.91 -10.05 13.10
N SER A 111 -11.42 -8.96 13.72
CA SER A 111 -11.06 -8.92 15.15
C SER A 111 -12.29 -9.07 16.06
N SER A 112 -13.44 -8.47 15.72
CA SER A 112 -14.66 -8.64 16.52
C SER A 112 -15.17 -10.07 16.49
N VAL A 113 -15.20 -10.71 15.31
CA VAL A 113 -15.64 -12.11 15.17
C VAL A 113 -14.70 -13.04 15.95
N ALA A 114 -13.39 -12.86 15.76
CA ALA A 114 -12.34 -13.57 16.48
C ALA A 114 -12.53 -13.56 18.01
N TRP A 115 -12.89 -12.40 18.56
CA TRP A 115 -13.10 -12.22 19.99
C TRP A 115 -14.39 -12.90 20.48
N HIS A 116 -15.48 -12.83 19.71
CA HIS A 116 -16.73 -13.52 20.04
C HIS A 116 -16.56 -15.05 20.05
N GLU A 117 -15.79 -15.59 19.12
CA GLU A 117 -15.52 -17.03 19.03
C GLU A 117 -14.69 -17.55 20.23
N GLN A 118 -13.68 -16.79 20.66
CA GLN A 118 -12.91 -17.12 21.88
C GLN A 118 -13.78 -17.07 23.14
N ARG A 119 -14.65 -16.06 23.24
CA ARG A 119 -15.53 -15.92 24.40
C ARG A 119 -16.55 -17.07 24.46
N GLY A 120 -17.16 -17.46 23.34
CA GLY A 120 -18.09 -18.59 23.27
C GLY A 120 -17.47 -19.92 23.68
N ARG A 121 -16.23 -20.20 23.26
CA ARG A 121 -15.47 -21.38 23.70
C ARG A 121 -15.15 -21.40 25.19
N GLY A 122 -15.02 -20.23 25.82
CA GLY A 122 -14.78 -20.13 27.26
C GLY A 122 -15.97 -20.58 28.13
N TRP A 123 -17.20 -20.48 27.61
CA TRP A 123 -18.41 -20.94 28.32
C TRP A 123 -18.72 -22.41 28.10
N THR A 124 -18.31 -23.01 26.97
CA THR A 124 -18.53 -24.44 26.69
C THR A 124 -17.53 -25.37 27.39
N ASN A 125 -16.46 -24.82 27.96
CA ASN A 125 -15.40 -25.57 28.66
C ASN A 125 -15.51 -25.46 30.20
N LEU A 126 -16.64 -24.95 30.71
CA LEU A 126 -17.04 -24.93 32.13
C LEU A 126 -18.25 -25.85 32.30
#